data_AF-T0KI19-F1
#
_entry.id   AF-T0KI19-F1
#
_cell.length_a   1.000
_cell.length_b   1.000
_cell.length_c   1.000
_cell.angle_alpha   90.00
_cell.angle_beta   90.00
_cell.angle_gamma   90.00
#
_symmetry.space_group_name_H-M   'P 1'
#
loop_
_entity.id
_entity.type
_entity.pdbx_description
1 polymer ?
#
loop_
_entity_poly.entity_id
_entity_poly.type
_entity_poly.pdbx_seq_one_letter_code
_entity_poly.pdbx_strand_id
1 'polypeptide(L)'
;MSGGYSPSVLEAARQAALVSRHVAMGLEGAEKERAKLTVEEVLYLGTRGGAKVVGLGERIGGFEVGMQWDAQLVELGVVDEEGEIEGGMDSNVDVFGWENWEERVAKWVFNGDDRNTVGVWVKGRLVHSRK
;
A
#
# COMPACT_ATOMS: atom_id res chain seq x y z
N MET A 1 21.82 -6.53 10.65
CA MET A 1 20.76 -6.26 9.65
C MET A 1 20.37 -4.80 9.78
N SER A 2 20.58 -3.97 8.76
CA SER A 2 20.31 -2.51 8.83
C SER A 2 18.83 -2.15 8.72
N GLY A 3 17.93 -3.11 8.47
CA GLY A 3 16.49 -2.86 8.30
C GLY A 3 16.11 -2.24 6.94
N GLY A 4 17.07 -2.00 6.05
CA GLY A 4 16.87 -1.26 4.80
C GLY A 4 17.16 0.24 4.95
N TYR A 5 17.01 1.01 3.87
CA TYR A 5 17.22 2.47 3.85
C TYR A 5 15.93 3.27 4.05
N SER A 6 14.77 2.59 4.05
CA SER A 6 13.45 3.20 4.23
C SER A 6 12.69 2.46 5.33
N PRO A 7 12.07 3.16 6.29
CA PRO A 7 11.21 2.55 7.30
C PRO A 7 9.80 2.20 6.77
N SER A 8 9.47 2.58 5.53
CA SER A 8 8.13 2.42 4.97
C SER A 8 7.87 1.00 4.45
N VAL A 9 6.80 0.38 4.95
CA VAL A 9 6.30 -0.91 4.41
C VAL A 9 5.74 -0.75 2.99
N LEU A 10 5.20 0.43 2.64
CA LEU A 10 4.76 0.73 1.27
C LEU A 10 5.95 0.73 0.30
N GLU A 11 7.09 1.28 0.72
CA GLU A 11 8.33 1.23 -0.06
C GLU A 11 8.83 -0.22 -0.21
N ALA A 12 8.79 -1.01 0.87
CA ALA A 12 9.15 -2.43 0.79
C ALA A 12 8.22 -3.22 -0.16
N ALA A 13 6.92 -2.91 -0.19
CA ALA A 13 5.95 -3.50 -1.11
C ALA A 13 6.25 -3.13 -2.58
N ARG A 14 6.57 -1.86 -2.86
CA ARG A 14 7.02 -1.42 -4.19
C ARG A 14 8.27 -2.18 -4.64
N GLN A 15 9.29 -2.23 -3.78
CA GLN A 15 10.53 -2.94 -4.09
C GLN A 15 10.28 -4.43 -4.31
N ALA A 16 9.39 -5.06 -3.53
CA ALA A 16 9.01 -6.46 -3.77
C ALA A 16 8.40 -6.65 -5.16
N ALA A 17 7.48 -5.78 -5.59
CA ALA A 17 6.88 -5.84 -6.92
C ALA A 17 7.90 -5.65 -8.05
N LEU A 18 8.87 -4.75 -7.89
CA LEU A 18 9.93 -4.50 -8.88
C LEU A 18 10.94 -5.65 -8.93
N VAL A 19 11.42 -6.11 -7.77
CA VAL A 19 12.39 -7.20 -7.66
C VAL A 19 11.79 -8.51 -8.19
N SER A 20 10.51 -8.79 -7.92
CA SER A 20 9.86 -10.00 -8.43
C SER A 20 9.82 -10.02 -9.96
N ARG A 21 9.60 -8.84 -10.59
CA ARG A 21 9.67 -8.68 -12.06
C ARG A 21 11.09 -8.86 -12.58
N HIS A 22 12.10 -8.39 -11.84
CA HIS A 22 13.50 -8.62 -12.19
C HIS A 22 13.88 -10.10 -12.12
N VAL A 23 13.45 -10.82 -11.07
CA VAL A 23 13.60 -12.28 -10.96
C VAL A 23 12.93 -12.98 -12.14
N ALA A 24 11.72 -12.56 -12.50
CA ALA A 24 10.97 -13.14 -13.63
C ALA A 24 11.69 -12.99 -15.00
N MET A 25 12.64 -12.06 -15.15
CA MET A 25 13.41 -11.92 -16.40
C MET A 25 14.31 -13.13 -16.68
N GLY A 26 14.73 -13.84 -15.62
CA GLY A 26 15.56 -15.06 -15.73
C GLY A 26 14.75 -16.36 -15.83
N LEU A 27 13.43 -16.29 -15.94
CA LEU A 27 12.52 -17.44 -15.93
C LEU A 27 11.71 -17.51 -17.22
N GLU A 28 11.14 -18.68 -17.51
CA GLU A 28 10.30 -18.92 -18.69
C GLU A 28 8.93 -19.50 -18.33
N GLY A 29 8.01 -19.44 -19.29
CA GLY A 29 6.68 -20.05 -19.21
C GLY A 29 5.90 -19.67 -17.95
N ALA A 30 5.29 -20.66 -17.30
CA ALA A 30 4.44 -20.45 -16.13
C ALA A 30 5.21 -19.98 -14.88
N GLU A 31 6.51 -20.27 -14.77
CA GLU A 31 7.33 -19.80 -13.63
C GLU A 31 7.59 -18.30 -13.71
N LYS A 32 7.81 -17.77 -14.93
CA LYS A 32 7.93 -16.33 -15.17
C LYS A 32 6.70 -15.57 -14.69
N GLU A 33 5.51 -16.05 -15.02
CA GLU A 33 4.26 -15.40 -14.63
C GLU A 33 4.05 -15.47 -13.11
N ARG A 34 4.29 -16.63 -12.50
CA ARG A 34 4.17 -16.85 -11.05
C ARG A 34 5.13 -16.00 -10.23
N ALA A 35 6.31 -15.68 -10.77
CA ALA A 35 7.30 -14.87 -10.07
C ALA A 35 6.93 -13.38 -10.02
N LYS A 36 5.95 -12.90 -10.82
CA LYS A 36 5.54 -11.49 -10.82
C LYS A 36 4.47 -11.24 -9.77
N LEU A 37 4.83 -10.55 -8.69
CA LEU A 37 3.88 -10.13 -7.68
C LEU A 37 2.98 -9.01 -8.20
N THR A 38 1.67 -9.17 -8.01
CA THR A 38 0.66 -8.13 -8.28
C THR A 38 0.62 -7.10 -7.15
N VAL A 39 -0.15 -6.02 -7.34
CA VAL A 39 -0.36 -4.98 -6.32
C VAL A 39 -1.03 -5.57 -5.08
N GLU A 40 -2.05 -6.39 -5.28
CA GLU A 40 -2.80 -7.08 -4.24
C GLU A 40 -1.90 -8.04 -3.44
N GLU A 41 -1.01 -8.76 -4.12
CA GLU A 41 -0.09 -9.69 -3.46
C GLU A 41 0.94 -8.97 -2.59
N VAL A 42 1.53 -7.87 -3.06
CA VAL A 42 2.48 -7.10 -2.22
C VAL A 42 1.79 -6.40 -1.05
N LEU A 43 0.56 -5.92 -1.24
CA LEU A 43 -0.25 -5.38 -0.13
C LEU A 43 -0.67 -6.47 0.85
N TYR A 44 -1.00 -7.67 0.38
CA TYR A 44 -1.25 -8.82 1.24
C TYR A 44 -0.01 -9.15 2.07
N LEU A 45 1.18 -9.21 1.46
CA LEU A 45 2.44 -9.45 2.18
C LEU A 45 2.70 -8.38 3.24
N GLY A 46 2.43 -7.10 2.94
CA GLY A 46 2.56 -5.99 3.89
C GLY A 46 1.50 -5.93 5.00
N THR A 47 0.44 -6.74 4.93
CA THR A 47 -0.69 -6.73 5.87
C THR A 47 -0.95 -8.13 6.46
N ARG A 48 -1.90 -8.89 5.90
CA ARG A 48 -2.30 -10.23 6.36
C ARG A 48 -1.15 -11.23 6.33
N GLY A 49 -0.35 -11.21 5.28
CA GLY A 49 0.83 -12.07 5.11
C GLY A 49 1.85 -11.84 6.22
N GLY A 50 2.22 -10.59 6.47
CA GLY A 50 3.10 -10.19 7.57
C GLY A 50 2.54 -10.60 8.94
N ALA A 51 1.25 -10.36 9.20
CA ALA A 51 0.58 -10.76 10.43
C ALA A 51 0.66 -12.28 10.68
N LYS A 52 0.49 -13.10 9.64
CA LYS A 52 0.65 -14.57 9.72
C LYS A 52 2.07 -14.96 10.10
N VAL A 53 3.09 -14.35 9.48
CA VAL A 53 4.51 -14.64 9.75
C VAL A 53 4.87 -14.38 11.22
N VAL A 54 4.31 -13.34 11.83
CA VAL A 54 4.59 -12.99 13.23
C VAL A 54 3.61 -13.63 14.24
N GLY A 55 2.75 -14.55 13.81
CA GLY A 55 1.81 -15.25 14.70
C GLY A 55 0.64 -14.40 15.21
N LEU A 56 0.29 -13.33 14.49
CA LEU A 56 -0.81 -12.41 14.83
C LEU A 56 -1.93 -12.41 13.78
N GLY A 57 -1.97 -13.40 12.87
CA GLY A 57 -2.93 -13.46 11.76
C GLY A 57 -4.41 -13.47 12.17
N GLU A 58 -4.72 -13.96 13.38
CA GLU A 58 -6.08 -13.95 13.95
C GLU A 58 -6.44 -12.63 14.65
N ARG A 59 -5.50 -11.67 14.73
CA ARG A 59 -5.62 -10.45 15.53
C ARG A 59 -5.53 -9.18 14.70
N ILE A 60 -4.71 -9.15 13.66
CA ILE A 60 -4.41 -7.94 12.87
C ILE A 60 -4.23 -8.29 11.38
N GLY A 61 -4.14 -7.26 10.55
CA GLY A 61 -3.84 -7.36 9.13
C GLY A 61 -5.07 -7.41 8.23
N GLY A 62 -6.28 -7.48 8.78
CA GLY A 62 -7.54 -7.44 8.04
C GLY A 62 -8.65 -6.71 8.79
N PHE A 63 -9.70 -6.33 8.05
CA PHE A 63 -10.92 -5.75 8.62
C PHE A 63 -11.99 -6.82 8.77
N GLU A 64 -11.96 -7.53 9.90
CA GLU A 64 -12.93 -8.57 10.26
C GLU A 64 -13.39 -8.40 11.71
N VAL A 65 -14.61 -8.85 11.99
CA VAL A 65 -15.16 -8.84 13.35
C VAL A 65 -14.27 -9.66 14.28
N GLY A 66 -13.84 -9.07 15.40
CA GLY A 66 -12.93 -9.70 16.36
C GLY A 66 -11.45 -9.33 16.18
N MET A 67 -11.07 -8.74 15.05
CA MET A 67 -9.71 -8.21 14.85
C MET A 67 -9.53 -6.83 15.51
N GLN A 68 -8.28 -6.47 15.78
CA GLN A 68 -7.93 -5.14 16.27
C GLN A 68 -8.05 -4.12 15.15
N TRP A 69 -8.52 -2.91 15.49
CA TRP A 69 -8.54 -1.78 14.56
C TRP A 69 -7.13 -1.17 14.45
N ASP A 70 -6.29 -1.86 13.67
CA ASP A 70 -4.98 -1.39 13.22
C ASP A 70 -5.14 -0.97 11.75
N ALA A 71 -5.22 0.34 11.52
CA ALA A 71 -5.63 0.89 10.23
C ALA A 71 -4.85 2.17 9.92
N GLN A 72 -4.75 2.49 8.63
CA GLN A 72 -4.33 3.81 8.17
C GLN A 72 -5.39 4.37 7.23
N LEU A 73 -5.63 5.67 7.33
CA LEU A 73 -6.46 6.41 6.39
C LEU A 73 -5.53 7.00 5.33
N VAL A 74 -5.72 6.55 4.10
CA VAL A 74 -5.01 7.02 2.93
C VAL A 74 -5.91 7.99 2.19
N GLU A 75 -5.44 9.22 2.02
CA GLU A 75 -6.10 10.22 1.20
C GLU A 75 -5.37 10.32 -0.16
N LEU A 76 -6.15 10.43 -1.23
CA LEU A 76 -5.66 10.49 -2.61
C LEU A 76 -6.01 11.86 -3.18
N GLY A 77 -5.06 12.48 -3.91
CA GLY A 77 -5.30 13.76 -4.57
C GLY A 77 -6.27 13.58 -5.72
N VAL A 78 -7.51 14.04 -5.55
CA VAL A 78 -8.49 14.08 -6.64
C VAL A 78 -8.22 15.33 -7.46
N VAL A 79 -8.08 15.18 -8.77
CA VAL A 79 -7.81 16.27 -9.70
C VAL A 79 -9.11 16.67 -10.40
N ASP A 80 -9.43 17.96 -10.38
CA ASP A 80 -10.60 18.52 -11.04
C ASP A 80 -10.40 18.69 -12.57
N GLU A 81 -11.43 19.20 -13.26
CA GLU A 81 -11.39 19.41 -14.72
C GLU A 81 -10.37 20.49 -15.13
N GLU A 82 -10.05 21.41 -14.21
CA GLU A 82 -9.06 22.47 -14.36
C GLU A 82 -7.62 21.98 -14.12
N GLY A 83 -7.43 20.75 -13.65
CA GLY A 83 -6.13 20.15 -13.40
C GLY A 83 -5.55 20.48 -12.01
N GLU A 84 -6.36 21.03 -11.11
CA GLU A 84 -5.99 21.35 -9.74
C GLU A 84 -6.38 20.22 -8.78
N ILE A 85 -5.58 20.01 -7.74
CA ILE A 85 -5.91 19.01 -6.70
C ILE A 85 -7.01 19.60 -5.81
N GLU A 86 -8.18 18.95 -5.81
CA GLU A 86 -9.30 19.28 -4.96
C GLU A 86 -8.87 19.33 -3.48
N GLY A 87 -9.28 20.37 -2.78
CA GLY A 87 -8.97 20.55 -1.36
C GLY A 87 -7.52 20.97 -1.05
N GLY A 88 -6.68 21.20 -2.07
CA GLY A 88 -5.31 21.68 -1.88
C GLY A 88 -4.41 20.69 -1.12
N MET A 89 -4.74 19.40 -1.20
CA MET A 89 -4.00 18.34 -0.54
C MET A 89 -2.56 18.25 -1.09
N ASP A 90 -1.58 18.20 -0.19
CA ASP A 90 -0.20 17.81 -0.56
C ASP A 90 -0.17 16.30 -0.80
N SER A 91 -0.43 15.90 -2.05
CA SER A 91 -0.40 14.53 -2.55
C SER A 91 0.49 14.45 -3.79
N ASN A 92 1.20 13.34 -3.94
CA ASN A 92 1.89 12.94 -5.17
C ASN A 92 1.16 11.82 -5.92
N VAL A 93 -0.10 11.59 -5.56
CA VAL A 93 -1.01 10.65 -6.21
C VAL A 93 -2.15 11.45 -6.80
N ASP A 94 -2.24 11.43 -8.12
CA ASP A 94 -3.27 12.11 -8.90
C ASP A 94 -4.33 11.11 -9.37
N VAL A 95 -5.58 11.32 -8.96
CA VAL A 95 -6.76 10.55 -9.36
C VAL A 95 -7.71 11.47 -10.10
N PHE A 96 -8.09 11.11 -11.32
CA PHE A 96 -8.86 12.00 -12.20
C PHE A 96 -10.36 11.64 -12.30
N GLY A 97 -10.81 10.69 -11.49
CA GLY A 97 -12.22 10.35 -11.33
C GLY A 97 -12.70 9.20 -12.22
N TRP A 98 -12.06 8.95 -13.36
CA TRP A 98 -12.40 7.84 -14.26
C TRP A 98 -11.80 6.49 -13.84
N GLU A 99 -10.83 6.48 -12.94
CA GLU A 99 -10.16 5.25 -12.50
C GLU A 99 -11.08 4.39 -11.63
N ASN A 100 -10.98 3.08 -11.82
CA ASN A 100 -11.55 2.12 -10.88
C ASN A 100 -10.73 2.04 -9.58
N TRP A 101 -11.18 1.24 -8.61
CA TRP A 101 -10.55 1.22 -7.30
C TRP A 101 -9.18 0.53 -7.33
N GLU A 102 -9.02 -0.51 -8.15
CA GLU A 102 -7.75 -1.19 -8.37
C GLU A 102 -6.69 -0.24 -8.95
N GLU A 103 -7.06 0.59 -9.92
CA GLU A 103 -6.20 1.62 -10.51
C GLU A 103 -5.83 2.71 -9.50
N ARG A 104 -6.78 3.17 -8.69
CA ARG A 104 -6.52 4.16 -7.62
C ARG A 104 -5.54 3.63 -6.58
N VAL A 105 -5.74 2.38 -6.14
CA VAL A 105 -4.82 1.71 -5.21
C VAL A 105 -3.45 1.50 -5.84
N ALA A 106 -3.38 1.09 -7.11
CA ALA A 106 -2.11 0.93 -7.82
C ALA A 106 -1.36 2.26 -7.93
N LYS A 107 -2.05 3.35 -8.28
CA LYS A 107 -1.46 4.70 -8.30
C LYS A 107 -0.89 5.08 -6.94
N TRP A 108 -1.62 4.83 -5.86
CA TRP A 108 -1.10 5.06 -4.50
C TRP A 108 0.10 4.17 -4.17
N VAL A 109 0.05 2.88 -4.50
CA VAL A 109 1.18 1.97 -4.23
C VAL A 109 2.44 2.43 -4.94
N PHE A 110 2.36 2.84 -6.20
CA PHE A 110 3.54 3.21 -6.97
C PHE A 110 4.02 4.64 -6.76
N ASN A 111 3.12 5.59 -6.53
CA ASN A 111 3.48 7.00 -6.42
C ASN A 111 3.45 7.50 -4.98
N GLY A 112 2.55 7.00 -4.15
CA GLY A 112 2.27 7.54 -2.82
C GLY A 112 3.40 7.40 -1.81
N ASP A 113 3.38 8.28 -0.81
CA ASP A 113 4.29 8.25 0.33
C ASP A 113 3.57 8.61 1.65
N ASP A 114 4.33 9.02 2.67
CA ASP A 114 3.78 9.39 3.97
C ASP A 114 2.85 10.60 3.91
N ARG A 115 2.92 11.43 2.86
CA ARG A 115 1.98 12.54 2.66
C ARG A 115 0.53 12.10 2.51
N ASN A 116 0.32 10.91 1.94
CA ASN A 116 -1.02 10.33 1.75
C ASN A 116 -1.59 9.72 3.05
N THR A 117 -0.77 9.48 4.07
CA THR A 117 -1.22 8.85 5.33
C THR A 117 -1.73 9.91 6.30
N VAL A 118 -3.04 10.17 6.28
CA VAL A 118 -3.64 11.27 7.07
C VAL A 118 -4.14 10.85 8.45
N GLY A 119 -4.24 9.54 8.70
CA GLY A 119 -4.57 9.01 10.01
C GLY A 119 -4.01 7.60 10.21
N VAL A 120 -3.56 7.29 11.44
CA VAL A 120 -3.16 5.92 11.82
C VAL A 120 -3.79 5.57 13.15
N TRP A 121 -4.40 4.38 13.20
CA TRP A 121 -4.96 3.81 14.41
C TRP A 121 -4.22 2.53 14.80
N VAL A 122 -4.00 2.38 16.09
CA VAL A 122 -3.48 1.15 16.70
C VAL A 122 -4.42 0.74 17.81
N LYS A 123 -5.01 -0.45 17.71
CA LYS A 123 -6.00 -1.01 18.62
C LYS A 123 -7.17 -0.05 18.86
N GLY A 124 -7.64 0.59 17.79
CA GLY A 124 -8.75 1.56 17.84
C GLY A 124 -8.37 2.95 18.32
N ARG A 125 -7.13 3.19 18.74
CA ARG A 125 -6.67 4.52 19.18
C ARG A 125 -6.00 5.24 18.02
N LEU A 126 -6.45 6.47 17.72
CA LEU A 126 -5.76 7.36 16.79
C LEU A 126 -4.40 7.72 17.39
N VAL A 127 -3.31 7.30 16.75
CA VAL A 127 -1.93 7.53 17.20
C VAL A 127 -1.17 8.51 16.30
N HIS A 128 -1.68 8.75 15.10
CA HIS A 128 -1.16 9.75 14.17
C HIS A 128 -2.33 10.39 13.42
N SER A 129 -2.23 11.69 13.16
CA SER A 129 -3.12 12.42 12.26
C SER A 129 -2.35 13.55 11.62
N ARG A 130 -2.50 13.68 10.30
CA ARG A 130 -2.03 14.84 9.52
C ARG A 130 -3.21 15.81 9.40
N LYS A 131 -2.93 17.11 9.57
CA LYS A 131 -3.89 18.18 9.33
C LYS A 131 -3.78 18.67 7.90
#